data_AF-A0A163LEE2-F1
#
_entry.id   AF-A0A163LEE2-F1
#
_cell.length_a   1.000
_cell.length_b   1.000
_cell.length_c   1.000
_cell.angle_alpha   90.00
_cell.angle_beta   90.00
_cell.angle_gamma   90.00
#
_symmetry.space_group_name_H-M   'P 1'
#
loop_
_entity.id
_entity.type
_entity.pdbx_description
1 polymer ?
#
loop_
_entity_poly.entity_id
_entity_poly.type
_entity_poly.pdbx_seq_one_letter_code
_entity_poly.pdbx_strand_id
1 'polypeptide(L)'
;MDGDRPHGTTVSAFMSLSMDPPMTAVALDRQSEVLGLIEGTRRFAINVLGTAQSSLAVAFARKGRAKFDGVEWAEHLGVPRLPDVSIWIACTVDAVVDGGDHKIVTGSVDEVEHRESNPLTYHRRVFGTHAPTIHDVDNLKAFHVEVSADISEADLDELLRLQDYGYVSGGSAFISVARVRESTTDVEGVAAMVDYAQSKGWVDEDGEALQAHVVRQK
;
A
#
# COMPACT_ATOMS: atom_id res chain seq x y z
N MET A 1 -20.34 7.28 14.14
CA MET A 1 -20.34 8.39 15.11
C MET A 1 -21.29 8.04 16.24
N ASP A 2 -20.99 8.42 17.48
CA ASP A 2 -21.91 8.40 18.63
C ASP A 2 -22.14 9.86 19.07
N GLY A 3 -23.19 10.50 18.55
CA GLY A 3 -23.25 11.96 18.50
C GLY A 3 -22.02 12.53 17.78
N ASP A 4 -21.27 13.40 18.46
CA ASP A 4 -20.04 14.00 17.92
C ASP A 4 -18.77 13.14 18.16
N ARG A 5 -18.91 11.97 18.80
CA ARG A 5 -17.76 11.12 19.14
C ARG A 5 -17.45 10.11 18.03
N PRO A 6 -16.21 10.03 17.53
CA PRO A 6 -15.81 9.03 16.54
C PRO A 6 -15.54 7.67 17.20
N HIS A 7 -15.86 6.60 16.47
CA HIS A 7 -15.59 5.22 16.88
C HIS A 7 -15.06 4.44 15.68
N GLY A 8 -14.18 3.48 15.93
CA GLY A 8 -13.46 2.77 14.87
C GLY A 8 -12.71 1.58 15.40
N THR A 9 -12.43 0.63 14.51
CA THR A 9 -11.64 -0.55 14.81
C THR A 9 -10.91 -1.02 13.56
N THR A 10 -9.72 -1.56 13.74
CA THR A 10 -9.00 -2.21 12.64
C THR A 10 -9.67 -3.53 12.33
N VAL A 11 -9.91 -3.77 11.04
CA VAL A 11 -10.40 -5.04 10.48
C VAL A 11 -9.58 -5.38 9.25
N SER A 12 -9.34 -6.66 9.03
CA SER A 12 -8.82 -7.18 7.74
C SER A 12 -9.91 -7.90 6.94
N ALA A 13 -11.05 -8.20 7.57
CA ALA A 13 -12.18 -8.87 6.94
C ALA A 13 -13.10 -7.87 6.21
N PHE A 14 -12.56 -7.25 5.16
CA PHE A 14 -13.26 -6.33 4.26
C PHE A 14 -13.19 -6.89 2.83
N MET A 15 -14.23 -6.66 2.04
CA MET A 15 -14.26 -7.04 0.63
C MET A 15 -15.18 -6.14 -0.19
N SER A 16 -14.80 -5.86 -1.43
CA SER A 16 -15.74 -5.42 -2.46
C SER A 16 -16.79 -6.51 -2.68
N LEU A 17 -18.06 -6.13 -2.84
CA LEU A 17 -19.17 -7.07 -2.93
C LEU A 17 -19.89 -7.01 -4.29
N SER A 18 -20.22 -5.81 -4.77
CA SER A 18 -20.95 -5.62 -6.02
C SER A 18 -20.54 -4.31 -6.70
N MET A 19 -20.62 -4.30 -8.03
CA MET A 19 -20.42 -3.09 -8.84
C MET A 19 -21.75 -2.38 -9.18
N ASP A 20 -22.84 -3.14 -9.35
CA ASP A 20 -24.17 -2.59 -9.66
C ASP A 20 -25.29 -3.36 -8.91
N PRO A 21 -25.86 -2.79 -7.84
CA PRO A 21 -25.45 -1.53 -7.22
C PRO A 21 -24.05 -1.64 -6.57
N PRO A 22 -23.32 -0.53 -6.40
CA PRO A 22 -22.00 -0.55 -5.78
C PRO A 22 -22.12 -0.88 -4.29
N MET A 23 -21.48 -1.98 -3.87
CA MET A 23 -21.58 -2.48 -2.50
C MET A 23 -20.26 -3.01 -1.98
N THR A 24 -20.13 -2.98 -0.66
CA THR A 24 -19.03 -3.57 0.10
C THR A 24 -19.55 -4.43 1.25
N ALA A 25 -18.69 -5.28 1.79
CA ALA A 25 -18.93 -5.99 3.04
C ALA A 25 -17.76 -5.88 4.03
N VAL A 26 -18.09 -5.89 5.32
CA VAL A 26 -17.12 -5.95 6.42
C VAL A 26 -17.62 -6.91 7.50
N ALA A 27 -16.74 -7.76 8.02
CA ALA A 27 -17.05 -8.62 9.16
C ALA A 27 -16.53 -8.02 10.48
N LEU A 28 -17.38 -8.00 11.50
CA LEU A 28 -17.09 -7.44 12.82
C LEU A 28 -17.43 -8.46 13.91
N ASP A 29 -16.59 -8.54 14.95
CA ASP A 29 -16.85 -9.35 16.14
C ASP A 29 -18.21 -8.96 16.75
N ARG A 30 -19.01 -9.94 17.17
CA ARG A 30 -20.35 -9.70 17.75
C ARG A 30 -20.35 -8.84 19.01
N GLN A 31 -19.23 -8.76 19.72
CA GLN A 31 -19.03 -7.95 20.92
C GLN A 31 -18.43 -6.57 20.59
N SER A 32 -18.23 -6.25 19.31
CA SER A 32 -17.68 -4.96 18.88
C SER A 32 -18.62 -3.81 19.23
N GLU A 33 -18.12 -2.81 19.97
CA GLU A 33 -18.85 -1.56 20.21
C GLU A 33 -19.15 -0.81 18.89
N VAL A 34 -18.23 -0.92 17.91
CA VAL A 34 -18.42 -0.33 16.58
C VAL A 34 -19.58 -0.98 15.84
N LEU A 35 -19.77 -2.29 15.97
CA LEU A 35 -20.90 -2.99 15.35
C LEU A 35 -22.25 -2.45 15.87
N GLY A 36 -22.39 -2.29 17.19
CA GLY A 36 -23.62 -1.73 17.78
C GLY A 36 -23.92 -0.31 17.29
N LEU A 37 -22.88 0.51 17.12
CA LEU A 37 -23.04 1.85 16.54
C LEU A 37 -23.44 1.80 15.06
N ILE A 38 -22.87 0.90 14.27
CA ILE A 38 -23.23 0.71 12.86
C ILE A 38 -24.69 0.24 12.72
N GLU A 39 -25.14 -0.69 13.57
CA GLU A 39 -26.53 -1.16 13.58
C GLU A 39 -27.50 -0.03 13.94
N GLY A 40 -27.17 0.81 14.93
CA GLY A 40 -28.01 1.93 15.38
C GLY A 40 -28.03 3.11 14.41
N THR A 41 -26.87 3.51 13.89
CA THR A 41 -26.73 4.68 12.99
C THR A 41 -26.98 4.37 11.53
N ARG A 42 -26.90 3.08 11.14
CA ARG A 42 -27.01 2.61 9.76
C ARG A 42 -25.97 3.22 8.81
N ARG A 43 -24.85 3.74 9.35
CA ARG A 43 -23.76 4.34 8.57
C ARG A 43 -22.41 3.81 9.03
N PHE A 44 -21.50 3.60 8.10
CA PHE A 44 -20.11 3.28 8.39
C PHE A 44 -19.18 3.77 7.30
N ALA A 45 -17.91 3.92 7.63
CA ALA A 45 -16.87 4.15 6.64
C ALA A 45 -15.76 3.11 6.75
N ILE A 46 -15.14 2.81 5.62
CA ILE A 46 -13.91 2.03 5.55
C ILE A 46 -12.77 2.99 5.22
N ASN A 47 -11.75 2.96 6.06
CA ASN A 47 -10.50 3.70 5.87
C ASN A 47 -9.41 2.68 5.50
N VAL A 48 -9.10 2.53 4.21
CA VAL A 48 -8.03 1.67 3.72
C VAL A 48 -6.69 2.36 3.94
N LEU A 49 -5.98 1.94 4.97
CA LEU A 49 -4.76 2.58 5.44
C LEU A 49 -3.63 2.52 4.40
N GLY A 50 -2.80 3.56 4.37
CA GLY A 50 -1.54 3.59 3.60
C GLY A 50 -0.37 2.96 4.36
N THR A 51 0.73 2.64 3.66
CA THR A 51 1.92 1.97 4.24
C THR A 51 2.50 2.64 5.48
N ALA A 52 2.42 3.97 5.58
CA ALA A 52 2.92 4.73 6.71
C ALA A 52 2.04 4.64 7.98
N GLN A 53 0.83 4.07 7.87
CA GLN A 53 -0.20 4.10 8.93
C GLN A 53 -0.29 2.79 9.73
N SER A 54 0.77 1.99 9.77
CA SER A 54 0.81 0.74 10.55
C SER A 54 0.62 0.97 12.07
N SER A 55 1.10 2.10 12.59
CA SER A 55 0.88 2.50 13.99
C SER A 55 -0.61 2.71 14.29
N LEU A 56 -1.35 3.31 13.36
CA LEU A 56 -2.79 3.52 13.46
C LEU A 56 -3.53 2.19 13.43
N ALA A 57 -3.14 1.28 12.53
CA ALA A 57 -3.68 -0.07 12.46
C ALA A 57 -3.54 -0.82 13.79
N VAL A 58 -2.37 -0.73 14.44
CA VAL A 58 -2.13 -1.34 15.76
C VAL A 58 -2.96 -0.66 16.84
N ALA A 59 -3.01 0.67 16.86
CA ALA A 59 -3.78 1.41 17.87
C ALA A 59 -5.27 1.07 17.80
N PHE A 60 -5.84 1.01 16.59
CA PHE A 60 -7.26 0.73 16.38
C PHE A 60 -7.63 -0.75 16.53
N ALA A 61 -6.65 -1.66 16.51
CA ALA A 61 -6.87 -3.09 16.79
C ALA A 61 -6.99 -3.40 18.30
N ARG A 62 -6.49 -2.52 19.18
CA ARG A 62 -6.56 -2.71 20.64
C ARG A 62 -8.00 -2.53 21.15
N LYS A 63 -8.34 -3.14 22.28
CA LYS A 63 -9.58 -2.84 23.00
C LYS A 63 -9.48 -1.49 23.72
N GLY A 64 -10.58 -0.74 23.80
CA GLY A 64 -10.64 0.56 24.48
C GLY A 64 -11.40 1.61 23.68
N ARG A 65 -11.86 2.67 24.37
CA ARG A 65 -12.78 3.69 23.83
C ARG A 65 -12.08 4.94 23.26
N ALA A 66 -10.81 5.15 23.59
CA ALA A 66 -10.02 6.36 23.29
C ALA A 66 -9.12 6.20 22.06
N LYS A 67 -9.62 5.54 21.00
CA LYS A 67 -8.79 5.21 19.81
C LYS A 67 -8.49 6.43 18.93
N PHE A 68 -9.36 7.44 18.98
CA PHE A 68 -9.20 8.68 18.22
C PHE A 68 -8.47 9.78 19.00
N ASP A 69 -8.08 9.53 20.26
CA ASP A 69 -7.37 10.52 21.06
C ASP A 69 -6.00 10.82 20.44
N GLY A 70 -5.78 12.08 20.06
CA GLY A 70 -4.55 12.51 19.37
C GLY A 70 -4.43 12.03 17.93
N VAL A 71 -5.50 11.48 17.35
CA VAL A 71 -5.58 11.12 15.93
C VAL A 71 -6.34 12.22 15.20
N GLU A 72 -5.78 12.73 14.11
CA GLU A 72 -6.49 13.66 13.24
C GLU A 72 -7.58 12.92 12.46
N TRP A 73 -8.77 13.50 12.39
CA TRP A 73 -9.90 13.00 11.61
C TRP A 73 -10.86 14.15 11.32
N ALA A 74 -11.68 13.97 10.28
CA ALA A 74 -12.81 14.84 9.99
C ALA A 74 -14.09 14.00 9.91
N GLU A 75 -15.22 14.61 10.23
CA GLU A 75 -16.53 14.05 9.93
C GLU A 75 -16.85 14.31 8.46
N HIS A 76 -17.32 13.29 7.76
CA HIS A 76 -17.90 13.42 6.42
C HIS A 76 -19.01 12.38 6.24
N LEU A 77 -20.20 12.78 5.79
CA LEU A 77 -21.38 11.91 5.60
C LEU A 77 -21.83 11.11 6.85
N GLY A 78 -21.64 11.65 8.04
CA GLY A 78 -21.97 11.06 9.33
C GLY A 78 -20.98 10.03 9.83
N VAL A 79 -19.78 9.94 9.24
CA VAL A 79 -18.77 8.91 9.53
C VAL A 79 -17.36 9.50 9.58
N PRO A 80 -16.44 8.94 10.38
CA PRO A 80 -15.09 9.47 10.51
C PRO A 80 -14.22 9.15 9.29
N ARG A 81 -13.55 10.17 8.77
CA ARG A 81 -12.54 10.11 7.72
C ARG A 81 -11.16 10.44 8.29
N LEU A 82 -10.22 9.52 8.11
CA LEU A 82 -8.82 9.71 8.49
C LEU A 82 -8.05 10.37 7.33
N PRO A 83 -7.09 11.25 7.61
CA PRO A 83 -6.22 11.81 6.58
C PRO A 83 -5.29 10.72 6.01
N ASP A 84 -4.81 10.95 4.79
CA ASP A 84 -3.73 10.18 4.13
C ASP A 84 -3.99 8.67 3.96
N VAL A 85 -5.24 8.24 4.10
CA VAL A 85 -5.65 6.88 3.74
C VAL A 85 -5.61 6.69 2.23
N SER A 86 -5.32 5.46 1.79
CA SER A 86 -5.28 5.10 0.37
C SER A 86 -6.66 5.18 -0.26
N ILE A 87 -7.67 4.72 0.48
CA ILE A 87 -9.08 4.77 0.06
C ILE A 87 -9.94 5.07 1.29
N TRP A 88 -10.91 5.96 1.14
CA TRP A 88 -12.01 6.15 2.06
C TRP A 88 -13.33 5.84 1.35
N ILE A 89 -14.18 5.05 2.00
CA ILE A 89 -15.46 4.60 1.44
C ILE A 89 -16.55 4.89 2.47
N ALA A 90 -17.48 5.78 2.18
CA ALA A 90 -18.69 5.98 2.99
C ALA A 90 -19.80 5.03 2.53
N CYS A 91 -20.48 4.42 3.49
CA CYS A 91 -21.51 3.42 3.24
C CYS A 91 -22.75 3.63 4.11
N THR A 92 -23.90 3.36 3.51
CA THR A 92 -25.17 3.14 4.22
C THR A 92 -25.39 1.65 4.36
N VAL A 93 -25.72 1.19 5.57
CA VAL A 93 -25.91 -0.25 5.84
C VAL A 93 -27.11 -0.77 5.07
N ASP A 94 -26.88 -1.83 4.30
CA ASP A 94 -27.89 -2.57 3.58
C ASP A 94 -28.42 -3.71 4.48
N ALA A 95 -27.56 -4.68 4.81
CA ALA A 95 -27.91 -5.81 5.68
C ALA A 95 -26.84 -6.10 6.75
N VAL A 96 -27.27 -6.77 7.83
CA VAL A 96 -26.39 -7.34 8.85
C VAL A 96 -26.75 -8.81 9.01
N VAL A 97 -25.86 -9.71 8.61
CA VAL A 97 -26.10 -11.15 8.59
C VAL A 97 -25.18 -11.89 9.55
N ASP A 98 -25.61 -13.05 10.03
CA ASP A 98 -24.79 -13.89 10.92
C ASP A 98 -23.63 -14.54 10.16
N GLY A 99 -22.43 -14.47 10.76
CA GLY A 99 -21.19 -15.06 10.24
C GLY A 99 -20.44 -15.84 11.32
N GLY A 100 -21.15 -16.61 12.14
CA GLY A 100 -20.57 -17.32 13.29
C GLY A 100 -20.40 -16.39 14.51
N ASP A 101 -19.16 -16.27 15.01
CA ASP A 101 -18.79 -15.35 16.09
C ASP A 101 -18.66 -13.88 15.63
N HIS A 102 -18.87 -13.64 14.34
CA HIS A 102 -18.93 -12.31 13.71
C HIS A 102 -20.33 -12.02 13.14
N LYS A 103 -20.56 -10.75 12.83
CA LYS A 103 -21.61 -10.28 11.92
C LYS A 103 -20.96 -9.78 10.64
N ILE A 104 -21.57 -10.08 9.49
CA ILE A 104 -21.19 -9.49 8.20
C ILE A 104 -22.14 -8.35 7.93
N VAL A 105 -21.60 -7.14 7.82
CA VAL A 105 -22.33 -5.93 7.46
C VAL A 105 -22.12 -5.69 5.97
N THR A 106 -23.20 -5.67 5.19
CA THR A 106 -23.17 -5.19 3.81
C THR A 106 -23.57 -3.71 3.79
N GLY A 107 -22.96 -2.94 2.90
CA GLY A 107 -23.27 -1.54 2.73
C GLY A 107 -23.30 -1.14 1.27
N SER A 108 -24.29 -0.32 0.91
CA SER A 108 -24.31 0.43 -0.34
C SER A 108 -23.28 1.54 -0.23
N VAL A 109 -22.47 1.68 -1.28
CA VAL A 109 -21.41 2.69 -1.33
C VAL A 109 -22.03 4.04 -1.72
N ASP A 110 -21.92 5.01 -0.81
CA ASP A 110 -22.42 6.36 -1.01
C ASP A 110 -21.36 7.25 -1.71
N GLU A 111 -20.10 7.12 -1.29
CA GLU A 111 -18.97 7.90 -1.82
C GLU A 111 -17.66 7.13 -1.68
N VAL A 112 -16.75 7.33 -2.64
CA VAL A 112 -15.38 6.81 -2.60
C VAL A 112 -14.40 7.94 -2.88
N GLU A 113 -13.43 8.10 -2.00
CA GLU A 113 -12.24 8.91 -2.23
C GLU A 113 -11.02 8.00 -2.27
N HIS A 114 -10.13 8.20 -3.23
CA HIS A 114 -8.87 7.46 -3.31
C HIS A 114 -7.71 8.42 -3.52
N ARG A 115 -6.52 7.98 -3.11
CA ARG A 115 -5.26 8.69 -3.31
C ARG A 115 -4.28 7.77 -4.01
N GLU A 116 -3.34 8.34 -4.77
CA GLU A 116 -2.18 7.60 -5.27
C GLU A 116 -1.22 7.34 -4.09
N SER A 117 -1.52 6.31 -3.30
CA SER A 117 -0.65 5.83 -2.22
C SER A 117 -0.68 4.31 -2.12
N ASN A 118 0.42 3.74 -1.65
CA ASN A 118 0.52 2.31 -1.47
C ASN A 118 -0.31 1.88 -0.24
N PRO A 119 -1.22 0.89 -0.37
CA PRO A 119 -1.99 0.37 0.77
C PRO A 119 -1.10 -0.39 1.74
N LEU A 120 -1.49 -0.33 3.01
CA LEU A 120 -0.95 -1.18 4.07
C LEU A 120 -1.49 -2.60 3.88
N THR A 121 -0.59 -3.57 3.78
CA THR A 121 -0.95 -5.00 3.76
C THR A 121 -0.59 -5.64 5.08
N TYR A 122 -1.31 -6.72 5.42
CA TYR A 122 -1.05 -7.52 6.62
C TYR A 122 -1.07 -9.00 6.26
N HIS A 123 0.08 -9.67 6.41
CA HIS A 123 0.22 -11.08 6.09
C HIS A 123 1.20 -11.75 7.05
N ARG A 124 0.89 -12.96 7.52
CA ARG A 124 1.72 -13.72 8.49
C ARG A 124 2.16 -12.89 9.71
N ARG A 125 1.26 -12.05 10.22
CA ARG A 125 1.49 -11.13 11.35
C ARG A 125 2.49 -10.00 11.09
N VAL A 126 2.82 -9.74 9.84
CA VAL A 126 3.76 -8.69 9.42
C VAL A 126 3.00 -7.66 8.60
N PHE A 127 3.22 -6.38 8.90
CA PHE A 127 2.78 -5.28 8.05
C PHE A 127 3.74 -5.10 6.89
N GLY A 128 3.20 -4.77 5.71
CA GLY A 128 3.99 -4.44 4.54
C GLY A 128 3.18 -3.64 3.55
N THR A 129 3.53 -3.81 2.28
CA THR A 129 2.73 -3.32 1.17
C THR A 129 2.71 -4.32 0.03
N HIS A 130 1.91 -4.06 -0.99
CA HIS A 130 1.98 -4.82 -2.22
C HIS A 130 3.27 -4.44 -2.97
N ALA A 131 3.97 -5.46 -3.46
CA ALA A 131 5.05 -5.28 -4.41
C ALA A 131 4.47 -5.54 -5.81
N PRO A 132 4.81 -4.71 -6.80
CA PRO A 132 4.48 -5.00 -8.19
C PRO A 132 5.08 -6.35 -8.59
N THR A 133 4.34 -7.10 -9.40
CA THR A 133 4.79 -8.38 -9.97
C THR A 133 5.27 -8.18 -11.41
N ILE A 134 5.81 -9.24 -12.02
CA ILE A 134 6.19 -9.26 -13.44
C ILE A 134 5.00 -9.03 -14.40
N HIS A 135 3.76 -9.08 -13.92
CA HIS A 135 2.57 -8.74 -14.71
C HIS A 135 2.18 -7.27 -14.58
N ASP A 136 2.72 -6.55 -13.60
CA ASP A 136 2.37 -5.16 -13.32
C ASP A 136 3.30 -4.16 -14.04
N VAL A 137 4.31 -4.65 -14.78
CA VAL A 137 5.38 -3.82 -15.39
C VAL A 137 4.83 -2.75 -16.33
N ASP A 138 3.73 -3.05 -17.01
CA ASP A 138 3.09 -2.08 -17.92
C ASP A 138 2.29 -1.00 -17.15
N ASN A 139 1.98 -1.23 -15.88
CA ASN A 139 1.31 -0.28 -14.98
C ASN A 139 2.32 0.56 -14.17
N LEU A 140 3.61 0.28 -14.28
CA LEU A 140 4.65 0.90 -13.48
C LEU A 140 5.19 2.16 -14.15
N LYS A 141 4.90 3.31 -13.54
CA LYS A 141 5.36 4.61 -14.02
C LYS A 141 6.88 4.81 -13.84
N ALA A 142 7.51 4.09 -12.90
CA ALA A 142 8.97 4.02 -12.67
C ALA A 142 9.33 2.89 -11.69
N PHE A 143 10.58 2.42 -11.70
CA PHE A 143 11.17 1.65 -10.61
C PHE A 143 12.43 2.34 -10.06
N HIS A 144 12.64 2.17 -8.76
CA HIS A 144 13.81 2.66 -8.02
C HIS A 144 14.85 1.54 -7.94
N VAL A 145 16.11 1.83 -8.30
CA VAL A 145 17.24 0.92 -8.16
C VAL A 145 18.28 1.61 -7.26
N GLU A 146 18.49 1.09 -6.06
CA GLU A 146 19.55 1.56 -5.17
C GLU A 146 20.76 0.64 -5.32
N VAL A 147 21.87 1.18 -5.81
CA VAL A 147 23.10 0.42 -6.08
C VAL A 147 23.98 0.46 -4.83
N SER A 148 23.98 -0.60 -4.03
CA SER A 148 24.82 -0.70 -2.82
C SER A 148 26.21 -1.27 -3.14
N ALA A 149 26.92 -0.59 -4.04
CA ALA A 149 28.27 -0.93 -4.41
C ALA A 149 29.20 0.27 -4.26
N ASP A 150 30.50 0.00 -4.12
CA ASP A 150 31.56 1.02 -4.13
C ASP A 150 31.77 1.50 -5.59
N ILE A 151 30.76 2.18 -6.12
CA ILE A 151 30.76 2.86 -7.41
C ILE A 151 30.71 4.36 -7.14
N SER A 152 31.56 5.14 -7.81
CA SER A 152 31.50 6.59 -7.62
C SER A 152 30.21 7.15 -8.24
N GLU A 153 29.68 8.22 -7.65
CA GLU A 153 28.48 8.89 -8.15
C GLU A 153 28.64 9.35 -9.61
N ALA A 154 29.87 9.70 -10.01
CA ALA A 154 30.23 10.07 -11.37
C ALA A 154 30.19 8.86 -12.33
N ASP A 155 30.70 7.70 -11.93
CA ASP A 155 30.70 6.49 -12.76
C ASP A 155 29.27 5.94 -12.94
N LEU A 156 28.44 6.03 -11.90
CA LEU A 156 27.03 5.63 -11.95
C LEU A 156 26.22 6.58 -12.86
N ASP A 157 26.46 7.88 -12.75
CA ASP A 157 25.83 8.90 -13.58
C ASP A 157 26.29 8.84 -15.05
N GLU A 158 27.56 8.54 -15.30
CA GLU A 158 28.09 8.28 -16.65
C GLU A 158 27.47 7.02 -17.27
N LEU A 159 27.33 5.92 -16.51
CA LEU A 159 26.70 4.68 -16.96
C LEU A 159 25.21 4.88 -17.34
N LEU A 160 24.48 5.68 -16.57
CA LEU A 160 23.08 6.00 -16.86
C LEU A 160 22.92 6.96 -18.05
N ARG A 161 23.87 7.88 -18.25
CA ARG A 161 23.86 8.87 -19.34
C ARG A 161 24.38 8.35 -20.67
N LEU A 162 25.35 7.44 -20.68
CA LEU A 162 25.96 6.87 -21.89
C LEU A 162 24.93 6.22 -22.82
N GLN A 163 23.76 5.84 -22.30
CA GLN A 163 22.74 5.10 -23.02
C GLN A 163 21.32 5.68 -22.85
N ASP A 164 21.21 6.91 -22.32
CA ASP A 164 19.95 7.63 -22.07
C ASP A 164 18.93 6.87 -21.18
N TYR A 165 19.37 5.91 -20.36
CA TYR A 165 18.46 5.06 -19.56
C TYR A 165 18.01 5.69 -18.25
N GLY A 166 18.63 6.76 -17.76
CA GLY A 166 18.31 7.27 -16.42
C GLY A 166 19.14 8.47 -15.96
N TYR A 167 19.04 8.79 -14.66
CA TYR A 167 19.87 9.81 -13.99
C TYR A 167 20.10 9.48 -12.52
N VAL A 168 21.15 10.07 -11.92
CA VAL A 168 21.43 9.99 -10.47
C VAL A 168 20.94 11.27 -9.77
N SER A 169 20.34 11.12 -8.58
CA SER A 169 20.02 12.24 -7.70
C SER A 169 20.02 11.82 -6.24
N GLY A 170 20.79 12.53 -5.41
CA GLY A 170 20.80 12.33 -3.96
C GLY A 170 21.27 10.94 -3.51
N GLY A 171 22.27 10.36 -4.19
CA GLY A 171 22.76 9.01 -3.90
C GLY A 171 21.87 7.87 -4.41
N SER A 172 20.83 8.15 -5.20
CA SER A 172 19.94 7.14 -5.79
C SER A 172 19.98 7.19 -7.32
N ALA A 173 19.87 6.03 -7.97
CA ALA A 173 19.75 5.91 -9.42
C ALA A 173 18.28 5.72 -9.85
N PHE A 174 17.88 6.43 -10.90
CA PHE A 174 16.55 6.37 -11.48
C PHE A 174 16.64 5.86 -12.92
N ILE A 175 16.00 4.73 -13.23
CA ILE A 175 16.10 4.06 -14.54
C ILE A 175 14.73 4.04 -15.23
N SER A 176 14.69 4.44 -16.51
CA SER A 176 13.52 4.46 -17.39
C SER A 176 13.35 3.14 -18.12
N VAL A 177 12.31 2.39 -17.75
CA VAL A 177 11.97 1.08 -18.32
C VAL A 177 11.57 1.19 -19.81
N ALA A 178 10.97 2.30 -20.22
CA ALA A 178 10.58 2.53 -21.61
C ALA A 178 11.80 2.55 -22.55
N ARG A 179 12.91 3.14 -22.11
CA ARG A 179 14.14 3.28 -22.91
C ARG A 179 14.96 1.99 -22.93
N VAL A 180 14.97 1.25 -21.82
CA VAL A 180 15.57 -0.11 -21.75
C VAL A 180 14.86 -1.09 -22.70
N ARG A 181 13.55 -0.93 -22.95
CA ARG A 181 12.81 -1.74 -23.94
C ARG A 181 13.11 -1.35 -25.40
N GLU A 182 13.37 -0.07 -25.68
CA GLU A 182 13.74 0.41 -27.02
C GLU A 182 15.14 -0.11 -27.46
N SER A 183 16.01 -0.49 -26.52
CA SER A 183 17.35 -1.00 -26.79
C SER A 183 17.43 -2.50 -27.09
N THR A 184 16.30 -3.16 -27.38
CA THR A 184 16.22 -4.61 -27.70
C THR A 184 16.98 -5.04 -28.97
N THR A 185 17.78 -4.16 -29.56
CA THR A 185 18.77 -4.48 -30.61
C THR A 185 20.22 -4.50 -30.15
N ASP A 186 20.55 -4.24 -28.87
CA ASP A 186 21.94 -4.29 -28.41
C ASP A 186 22.14 -5.19 -27.17
N VAL A 187 22.33 -6.48 -27.46
CA VAL A 187 22.59 -7.54 -26.49
C VAL A 187 23.96 -7.35 -25.80
N GLU A 188 24.90 -6.62 -26.41
CA GLU A 188 26.23 -6.38 -25.82
C GLU A 188 26.17 -5.44 -24.61
N GLY A 189 25.29 -4.43 -24.62
CA GLY A 189 25.18 -3.47 -23.51
C GLY A 189 24.61 -4.10 -22.23
N VAL A 190 23.62 -4.98 -22.36
CA VAL A 190 23.03 -5.70 -21.23
C VAL A 190 24.00 -6.77 -20.71
N ALA A 191 24.67 -7.49 -21.60
CA ALA A 191 25.69 -8.48 -21.22
C ALA A 191 26.88 -7.82 -20.51
N ALA A 192 27.39 -6.69 -21.01
CA ALA A 192 28.48 -5.95 -20.37
C ALA A 192 28.11 -5.43 -18.97
N MET A 193 26.85 -5.02 -18.77
CA MET A 193 26.35 -4.60 -17.46
C MET A 193 26.25 -5.77 -16.48
N VAL A 194 25.79 -6.93 -16.95
CA VAL A 194 25.74 -8.17 -16.15
C VAL A 194 27.15 -8.68 -15.85
N ASP A 195 28.06 -8.72 -16.83
CA ASP A 195 29.46 -9.12 -16.68
C ASP A 195 30.20 -8.19 -15.69
N TYR A 196 29.96 -6.88 -15.78
CA TYR A 196 30.52 -5.92 -14.83
C TYR A 196 29.96 -6.15 -13.42
N ALA A 197 28.65 -6.34 -13.27
CA ALA A 197 28.01 -6.63 -11.98
C ALA A 197 28.49 -7.97 -11.38
N GLN A 198 28.69 -9.00 -12.20
CA GLN A 198 29.27 -10.29 -11.81
C GLN A 198 30.73 -10.15 -11.39
N SER A 199 31.54 -9.36 -12.11
CA SER A 199 32.94 -9.09 -11.76
C SER A 199 33.10 -8.41 -10.39
N LYS A 200 32.02 -7.77 -9.90
CA LYS A 200 31.95 -7.08 -8.61
C LYS A 200 31.15 -7.86 -7.55
N GLY A 201 30.57 -9.01 -7.90
CA GLY A 201 29.83 -9.88 -6.99
C GLY A 201 28.43 -9.38 -6.59
N TRP A 202 27.79 -8.55 -7.40
CA TRP A 202 26.48 -7.94 -7.11
C TRP A 202 25.29 -8.82 -7.53
N VAL A 203 25.54 -9.73 -8.46
CA VAL A 203 24.60 -10.72 -8.97
C VAL A 203 25.32 -12.07 -9.00
N ASP A 204 24.58 -13.17 -8.94
CA ASP A 204 25.17 -14.52 -9.06
C ASP A 204 25.53 -14.87 -10.50
N GLU A 205 26.04 -16.09 -10.70
CA GLU A 205 26.46 -16.62 -12.00
C GLU A 205 25.31 -16.71 -13.01
N ASP A 206 24.05 -16.73 -12.53
CA ASP A 206 22.84 -16.74 -13.35
C ASP A 206 22.29 -15.32 -13.62
N GLY A 207 22.94 -14.28 -13.07
CA GLY A 207 22.53 -12.88 -13.21
C GLY A 207 21.43 -12.47 -12.25
N GLU A 208 21.10 -13.31 -11.27
CA GLU A 208 20.10 -13.04 -10.24
C GLU A 208 20.72 -12.20 -9.12
N ALA A 209 19.97 -11.19 -8.66
CA ALA A 209 20.45 -10.27 -7.63
C ALA A 209 20.70 -11.00 -6.30
N LEU A 210 21.94 -10.97 -5.83
CA LEU A 210 22.31 -11.50 -4.51
C LEU A 210 21.85 -10.52 -3.43
N GLN A 211 20.58 -10.66 -3.02
CA GLN A 211 19.93 -10.02 -1.87
C GLN A 211 19.95 -8.48 -1.82
N ALA A 212 18.87 -7.86 -2.33
CA ALA A 212 18.47 -6.50 -1.96
C ALA A 212 17.77 -6.51 -0.59
N HIS A 213 18.44 -6.03 0.46
CA HIS A 213 17.87 -5.90 1.81
C HIS A 213 17.87 -4.44 2.28
N VAL A 214 16.66 -3.93 2.55
CA VAL A 214 16.38 -2.57 3.02
C VAL A 214 16.49 -2.49 4.53
N VAL A 215 17.46 -1.71 5.06
CA VAL A 215 17.39 -1.18 6.43
C VAL A 215 18.00 0.22 6.46
N ARG A 216 17.21 1.20 6.92
CA ARG A 216 17.74 2.49 7.35
C ARG A 216 18.37 2.32 8.73
N GLN A 217 19.68 2.42 8.85
CA GLN A 217 20.29 2.83 10.12
C GLN A 217 20.51 4.33 10.11
N LYS A 218 20.19 4.95 11.26
CA LYS A 218 20.35 6.38 11.52
C LYS A 218 21.79 6.82 11.40
#